data_AF-A0AAV0MBW8-F1
#
_entry.id   AF-A0AAV0MBW8-F1
#
_cell.length_a   1.000
_cell.length_b   1.000
_cell.length_c   1.000
_cell.angle_alpha   90.00
_cell.angle_beta   90.00
_cell.angle_gamma   90.00
#
_symmetry.space_group_name_H-M   'P 1'
#
loop_
_entity.id
_entity.type
_entity.pdbx_description
1 polymer ?
#
loop_
_entity_poly.entity_id
_entity_poly.type
_entity_poly.pdbx_seq_one_letter_code
_entity_poly.pdbx_strand_id
1 'polypeptide(L)'
;MSNATEALHRRLAELSESLLAHLSAAPYAPLEGSSISVKFVLQSLLPKSAAGAAESQLRESIRNFVLASALLAASKSSAHELVAELAPEVLLLLKDIIKESSIDKGTDGDEVSAASARAPVGFAILAAYQLRWFVTKIDYSNLRKLCNFVIPCALTALDHWSPEGQGMICFIRLGKNVNAAEFGVYQDVVLDACCHNIASADEIWHLVVEISVLLVSSIRRSNPRSHW
;
A
#
# COMPACT_ATOMS: atom_id res chain seq x y z
N MET A 1 -0.74 15.29 -18.99
CA MET A 1 -1.09 14.34 -17.90
C MET A 1 -2.06 13.23 -18.36
N SER A 2 -2.86 13.39 -19.43
CA SER A 2 -3.83 12.34 -19.85
C SER A 2 -3.21 11.00 -20.28
N ASN A 3 -2.03 11.00 -20.91
CA ASN A 3 -1.42 9.76 -21.42
C ASN A 3 -1.07 8.73 -20.32
N ALA A 4 -0.66 9.18 -19.13
CA ALA A 4 -0.32 8.27 -18.02
C ALA A 4 -1.58 7.64 -17.39
N THR A 5 -2.62 8.46 -17.21
CA THR A 5 -3.92 8.05 -16.68
C THR A 5 -4.64 7.08 -17.61
N GLU A 6 -4.57 7.30 -18.92
CA GLU A 6 -5.11 6.38 -19.92
C GLU A 6 -4.32 5.07 -20.01
N ALA A 7 -2.98 5.14 -19.95
CA ALA A 7 -2.14 3.94 -19.91
C ALA A 7 -2.44 3.08 -18.68
N LEU A 8 -2.64 3.72 -17.52
CA LEU A 8 -3.02 3.05 -16.29
C LEU A 8 -4.41 2.41 -16.37
N HIS A 9 -5.42 3.11 -16.90
CA HIS A 9 -6.75 2.54 -17.11
C HIS A 9 -6.72 1.30 -17.99
N ARG A 10 -5.99 1.38 -19.11
CA ARG A 10 -5.85 0.27 -20.04
C ARG A 10 -5.21 -0.92 -19.34
N ARG A 11 -4.17 -0.67 -18.55
CA ARG A 11 -3.48 -1.71 -17.79
C ARG A 11 -4.36 -2.32 -16.69
N LEU A 12 -5.09 -1.51 -15.94
CA LEU A 12 -6.08 -1.97 -14.96
C LEU A 12 -7.15 -2.85 -15.61
N ALA A 13 -7.62 -2.48 -16.80
CA ALA A 13 -8.57 -3.30 -17.55
C ALA A 13 -7.95 -4.64 -17.99
N GLU A 14 -6.73 -4.63 -18.54
CA GLU A 14 -6.00 -5.85 -18.90
C GLU A 14 -5.83 -6.81 -17.70
N LEU A 15 -5.47 -6.27 -16.54
CA LEU A 15 -5.26 -7.03 -15.31
C LEU A 15 -6.57 -7.52 -14.70
N SER A 16 -7.61 -6.69 -14.76
CA SER A 16 -8.97 -7.04 -14.34
C SER A 16 -9.52 -8.21 -15.15
N GLU A 17 -9.36 -8.17 -16.48
CA GLU A 17 -9.72 -9.27 -17.38
C GLU A 17 -8.94 -10.55 -17.06
N SER A 18 -7.63 -10.44 -16.82
CA SER A 18 -6.80 -11.58 -16.42
C SER A 18 -7.30 -12.21 -15.10
N LEU A 19 -7.55 -11.39 -14.07
CA LEU A 19 -8.10 -11.88 -12.80
C LEU A 19 -9.49 -12.48 -12.96
N LEU A 20 -10.34 -11.89 -13.81
CA LEU A 20 -11.69 -12.37 -14.07
C LEU A 20 -11.67 -13.72 -14.80
N ALA A 21 -10.73 -13.93 -15.73
CA ALA A 21 -10.51 -15.21 -16.40
C ALA A 21 -10.07 -16.30 -15.40
N HIS A 22 -9.07 -16.00 -14.55
CA HIS A 22 -8.60 -16.90 -13.51
C HIS A 22 -9.70 -17.26 -12.50
N LEU A 23 -10.45 -16.26 -12.04
CA LEU A 23 -11.60 -16.46 -11.15
C LEU A 23 -12.68 -17.34 -11.79
N SER A 24 -12.96 -17.13 -13.08
CA SER A 24 -13.96 -17.89 -13.81
C SER A 24 -13.57 -19.35 -13.97
N ALA A 25 -12.30 -19.63 -14.26
CA ALA A 25 -11.75 -20.98 -14.38
C ALA A 25 -11.60 -21.70 -13.02
N ALA A 26 -11.45 -20.95 -11.92
CA ALA A 26 -11.26 -21.55 -10.60
C ALA A 26 -12.50 -22.35 -10.14
N PRO A 27 -12.33 -23.61 -9.71
CA PRO A 27 -13.41 -24.40 -9.13
C PRO A 27 -13.87 -23.76 -7.83
N TYR A 28 -15.18 -23.56 -7.70
CA TYR A 28 -15.78 -22.91 -6.53
C TYR A 28 -16.74 -23.87 -5.84
N ALA A 29 -16.39 -24.28 -4.63
CA ALA A 29 -17.30 -24.94 -3.70
C ALA A 29 -17.83 -23.89 -2.72
N PRO A 30 -19.14 -23.60 -2.71
CA PRO A 30 -19.72 -22.72 -1.70
C PRO A 30 -19.46 -23.28 -0.30
N LEU A 31 -19.16 -22.42 0.66
CA LEU A 31 -19.13 -22.80 2.07
C LEU A 31 -20.54 -23.24 2.48
N GLU A 32 -20.67 -24.42 3.09
CA GLU A 32 -21.96 -24.93 3.56
C GLU A 32 -22.62 -23.92 4.51
N GLY A 33 -23.84 -23.50 4.15
CA GLY A 33 -24.62 -22.51 4.91
C GLY A 33 -24.46 -21.03 4.50
N SER A 34 -23.57 -20.71 3.56
CA SER A 34 -23.43 -19.34 3.02
C SER A 34 -24.31 -19.14 1.78
N SER A 35 -25.20 -18.15 1.80
CA SER A 35 -25.94 -17.68 0.62
C SER A 35 -25.09 -16.79 -0.31
N ILE A 36 -23.89 -16.40 0.14
CA ILE A 36 -23.03 -15.43 -0.56
C ILE A 36 -21.95 -16.17 -1.34
N SER A 37 -21.90 -15.90 -2.65
CA SER A 37 -20.84 -16.40 -3.54
C SER A 37 -19.64 -15.46 -3.52
N VAL A 38 -18.54 -15.86 -2.87
CA VAL A 38 -17.29 -15.09 -2.82
C VAL A 38 -16.74 -14.83 -4.23
N LYS A 39 -16.89 -15.82 -5.13
CA LYS A 39 -16.52 -15.71 -6.55
C LYS A 39 -17.31 -14.60 -7.25
N PHE A 40 -18.61 -14.51 -7.00
CA PHE A 40 -19.45 -13.46 -7.58
C PHE A 40 -19.11 -12.07 -7.02
N VAL A 41 -18.85 -11.97 -5.71
CA VAL A 41 -18.41 -10.71 -5.08
C VAL A 41 -17.10 -10.22 -5.70
N LEU A 42 -16.10 -11.08 -5.84
CA LEU A 42 -14.83 -10.75 -6.49
C LEU A 42 -15.03 -10.29 -7.94
N GLN A 43 -15.84 -10.99 -8.72
CA GLN A 43 -16.15 -10.61 -10.10
C GLN A 43 -16.94 -9.28 -10.20
N SER A 44 -17.72 -8.93 -9.17
CA SER A 44 -18.46 -7.66 -9.12
C SER A 44 -17.57 -6.45 -8.80
N LEU A 45 -16.45 -6.69 -8.10
CA LEU A 45 -15.47 -5.68 -7.74
C LEU A 45 -14.45 -5.41 -8.86
N LEU A 46 -14.29 -6.32 -9.81
CA LEU A 46 -13.36 -6.12 -10.93
C LEU A 46 -13.95 -5.14 -11.97
N PRO A 47 -13.23 -4.06 -12.34
CA PRO A 47 -13.71 -3.11 -13.34
C PRO A 47 -13.87 -3.78 -14.71
N LYS A 48 -15.04 -3.62 -15.35
CA LYS A 48 -15.43 -4.34 -16.58
C LYS A 48 -15.30 -3.53 -17.88
N SER A 49 -14.98 -2.24 -17.80
CA SER A 49 -14.79 -1.40 -19.00
C SER A 49 -14.05 -0.10 -18.65
N ALA A 50 -13.06 0.25 -19.49
CA ALA A 50 -12.26 1.47 -19.37
C ALA A 50 -12.71 2.57 -20.37
N ALA A 51 -13.91 2.47 -20.95
CA ALA A 51 -14.34 3.41 -21.98
C ALA A 51 -14.85 4.74 -21.38
N GLY A 52 -14.03 5.79 -21.50
CA GLY A 52 -14.47 7.19 -21.31
C GLY A 52 -14.64 7.66 -19.87
N ALA A 53 -13.94 7.04 -18.92
CA ALA A 53 -14.18 7.27 -17.50
C ALA A 53 -13.59 8.60 -16.98
N ALA A 54 -14.43 9.38 -16.29
CA ALA A 54 -13.98 10.52 -15.50
C ALA A 54 -12.97 10.07 -14.42
N GLU A 55 -12.12 10.97 -13.95
CA GLU A 55 -11.09 10.66 -12.94
C GLU A 55 -11.67 10.03 -11.65
N SER A 56 -12.93 10.34 -11.32
CA SER A 56 -13.68 9.71 -10.23
C SER A 56 -14.00 8.23 -10.48
N GLN A 57 -14.31 7.84 -11.72
CA GLN A 57 -14.53 6.45 -12.11
C GLN A 57 -13.22 5.64 -12.16
N LEU A 58 -12.09 6.28 -12.45
CA LEU A 58 -10.78 5.65 -12.31
C LEU A 58 -10.53 5.24 -10.86
N ARG A 59 -10.73 6.19 -9.94
CA ARG A 59 -10.52 5.97 -8.49
C ARG A 59 -11.40 4.84 -7.97
N GLU A 60 -12.66 4.80 -8.40
CA GLU A 60 -13.56 3.71 -8.01
C GLU A 60 -13.13 2.36 -8.61
N SER A 61 -12.72 2.34 -9.88
CA SER A 61 -12.20 1.14 -10.53
C SER A 61 -10.95 0.61 -9.85
N ILE A 62 -10.04 1.50 -9.45
CA ILE A 62 -8.85 1.18 -8.66
C ILE A 62 -9.25 0.59 -7.31
N ARG A 63 -10.10 1.29 -6.55
CA ARG A 63 -10.52 0.83 -5.22
C ARG A 63 -11.11 -0.57 -5.28
N ASN A 64 -12.02 -0.80 -6.23
CA ASN A 64 -12.68 -2.09 -6.36
C ASN A 64 -11.69 -3.18 -6.83
N PHE A 65 -10.75 -2.86 -7.72
CA PHE A 65 -9.68 -3.77 -8.13
C PHE A 65 -8.74 -4.14 -6.96
N VAL A 66 -8.35 -3.16 -6.14
CA VAL A 66 -7.51 -3.36 -4.95
C VAL A 66 -8.23 -4.23 -3.92
N LEU A 67 -9.53 -4.01 -3.69
CA LEU A 67 -10.34 -4.84 -2.80
C LEU A 67 -10.48 -6.28 -3.32
N ALA A 68 -10.70 -6.46 -4.63
CA ALA A 68 -10.74 -7.78 -5.25
C ALA A 68 -9.39 -8.52 -5.10
N SER A 69 -8.29 -7.82 -5.34
CA SER A 69 -6.93 -8.35 -5.16
C SER A 69 -6.64 -8.70 -3.70
N ALA A 70 -7.10 -7.87 -2.76
CA ALA A 70 -6.98 -8.10 -1.32
C ALA A 70 -7.70 -9.37 -0.87
N LEU A 71 -8.92 -9.55 -1.35
CA LEU A 71 -9.72 -10.74 -1.07
C LEU A 71 -9.13 -11.99 -1.76
N LEU A 72 -8.57 -11.84 -2.96
CA LEU A 72 -7.90 -12.92 -3.69
C LEU A 72 -6.65 -13.44 -2.97
N ALA A 73 -5.75 -12.58 -2.49
CA ALA A 73 -4.56 -13.07 -1.78
C ALA A 73 -4.81 -13.39 -0.30
N ALA A 74 -5.99 -13.08 0.23
CA ALA A 74 -6.48 -13.72 1.44
C ALA A 74 -6.88 -15.19 1.20
N SER A 75 -7.10 -15.59 -0.06
CA SER A 75 -7.34 -16.98 -0.46
C SER A 75 -6.02 -17.78 -0.58
N LYS A 76 -6.09 -19.08 -0.27
CA LYS A 76 -4.93 -19.95 0.04
C LYS A 76 -4.10 -20.43 -1.17
N SER A 77 -4.29 -19.94 -2.40
CA SER A 77 -3.63 -20.52 -3.60
C SER A 77 -3.27 -19.50 -4.67
N SER A 78 -2.07 -19.68 -5.26
CA SER A 78 -1.50 -19.09 -6.51
C SER A 78 -1.57 -17.57 -6.75
N ALA A 79 -2.28 -16.81 -5.92
CA ALA A 79 -2.47 -15.38 -6.06
C ALA A 79 -1.24 -14.54 -5.65
N HIS A 80 -0.25 -15.14 -4.97
CA HIS A 80 0.93 -14.42 -4.48
C HIS A 80 1.83 -13.89 -5.59
N GLU A 81 1.98 -14.64 -6.69
CA GLU A 81 2.78 -14.20 -7.85
C GLU A 81 2.08 -13.04 -8.57
N LEU A 82 0.77 -13.18 -8.82
CA LEU A 82 -0.04 -12.11 -9.41
C LEU A 82 -0.04 -10.85 -8.54
N VAL A 83 -0.13 -10.98 -7.22
CA VAL A 83 -0.08 -9.84 -6.28
C VAL A 83 1.28 -9.15 -6.32
N ALA A 84 2.37 -9.91 -6.49
CA ALA A 84 3.71 -9.33 -6.64
C ALA A 84 3.88 -8.61 -7.98
N GLU A 85 3.31 -9.13 -9.07
CA GLU A 85 3.31 -8.48 -10.39
C GLU A 85 2.52 -7.18 -10.39
N LEU A 86 1.38 -7.14 -9.68
CA LEU A 86 0.50 -5.99 -9.56
C LEU A 86 0.97 -4.93 -8.56
N ALA A 87 1.91 -5.30 -7.70
CA ALA A 87 2.33 -4.48 -6.58
C ALA A 87 2.86 -3.10 -7.01
N PRO A 88 3.74 -2.93 -8.01
CA PRO A 88 4.26 -1.61 -8.38
C PRO A 88 3.16 -0.60 -8.66
N GLU A 89 2.19 -0.97 -9.48
CA GLU A 89 1.10 -0.10 -9.91
C GLU A 89 0.15 0.19 -8.74
N VAL A 90 -0.26 -0.85 -8.00
CA VAL A 90 -1.16 -0.68 -6.86
C VAL A 90 -0.52 0.17 -5.78
N LEU A 91 0.76 -0.07 -5.45
CA LEU A 91 1.48 0.70 -4.42
C LEU A 91 1.57 2.18 -4.78
N LEU A 92 1.91 2.51 -6.03
CA LEU A 92 1.99 3.89 -6.50
C LEU A 92 0.63 4.59 -6.44
N LEU A 93 -0.45 3.88 -6.77
CA LEU A 93 -1.79 4.45 -6.67
C LEU A 93 -2.23 4.69 -5.23
N LEU A 94 -1.96 3.73 -4.35
CA LEU A 94 -2.25 3.89 -2.92
C LEU A 94 -1.47 5.07 -2.36
N LYS A 95 -0.22 5.26 -2.77
CA LYS A 95 0.59 6.44 -2.42
C LYS A 95 -0.07 7.74 -2.87
N ASP A 96 -0.56 7.82 -4.10
CA ASP A 96 -1.21 9.04 -4.60
C ASP A 96 -2.49 9.35 -3.81
N ILE A 97 -3.31 8.34 -3.51
CA ILE A 97 -4.51 8.49 -2.67
C ILE A 97 -4.16 9.00 -1.26
N ILE A 98 -3.12 8.42 -0.64
CA ILE A 98 -2.64 8.82 0.69
C ILE A 98 -2.16 10.28 0.67
N LYS A 99 -1.41 10.65 -0.38
CA LYS A 99 -0.82 11.99 -0.53
C LYS A 99 -1.89 13.06 -0.78
N GLU A 100 -2.86 12.80 -1.65
CA GLU A 100 -3.90 13.78 -1.98
C GLU A 100 -4.85 14.08 -0.83
N SER A 101 -4.98 13.16 0.12
CA SER A 101 -5.77 13.38 1.34
C SER A 101 -4.98 14.09 2.44
N SER A 102 -3.68 14.33 2.26
CA SER A 102 -2.85 14.98 3.27
C SER A 102 -3.25 16.45 3.43
N ILE A 103 -3.30 16.91 4.68
CA ILE A 103 -3.50 18.33 4.97
C ILE A 103 -2.14 18.99 4.78
N ASP A 104 -2.04 19.88 3.80
CA ASP A 104 -0.81 20.63 3.57
C ASP A 104 -0.48 21.45 4.83
N LYS A 105 0.64 21.16 5.48
CA LYS A 105 1.05 21.80 6.74
C LYS A 105 1.56 23.25 6.53
N GLY A 106 1.37 23.81 5.34
CA GLY A 106 2.10 24.98 4.86
C GLY A 106 1.32 26.29 4.69
N THR A 107 0.00 26.34 4.89
CA THR A 107 -0.76 27.56 4.60
C THR A 107 -1.54 28.05 5.81
N ASP A 108 -0.88 28.89 6.60
CA ASP A 108 -1.54 29.83 7.48
C ASP A 108 -2.40 30.78 6.61
N GLY A 109 -3.72 30.72 6.78
CA GLY A 109 -4.64 31.73 6.26
C GLY A 109 -5.75 31.17 5.37
N ASP A 110 -6.93 31.06 5.99
CA ASP A 110 -8.23 31.24 5.34
C ASP A 110 -8.66 30.22 4.26
N GLU A 111 -9.01 29.00 4.67
CA GLU A 111 -9.80 28.10 3.81
C GLU A 111 -10.89 27.33 4.58
N VAL A 112 -11.96 28.05 4.97
CA VAL A 112 -13.27 27.44 5.25
C VAL A 112 -14.00 27.05 3.95
N SER A 113 -13.38 27.23 2.77
CA SER A 113 -14.04 27.00 1.45
C SER A 113 -13.64 25.74 0.67
N ALA A 114 -12.72 24.89 1.16
CA ALA A 114 -12.21 23.74 0.38
C ALA A 114 -12.54 22.35 0.94
N ALA A 115 -13.43 22.23 1.93
CA ALA A 115 -13.76 20.94 2.56
C ALA A 115 -14.51 19.96 1.63
N SER A 116 -15.19 20.45 0.59
CA SER A 116 -15.98 19.62 -0.35
C SER A 116 -15.14 18.99 -1.49
N ALA A 117 -13.91 19.48 -1.72
CA ALA A 117 -13.04 19.02 -2.82
C ALA A 117 -11.97 18.00 -2.37
N ARG A 118 -11.83 17.73 -1.08
CA ARG A 118 -10.82 16.81 -0.55
C ARG A 118 -11.32 15.38 -0.64
N ALA A 119 -10.45 14.47 -1.09
CA ALA A 119 -10.70 13.04 -0.98
C ALA A 119 -11.04 12.73 0.49
N PRO A 120 -12.15 12.02 0.79
CA PRO A 120 -12.51 11.69 2.16
C PRO A 120 -11.34 11.05 2.89
N VAL A 121 -10.99 11.59 4.08
CA VAL A 121 -9.95 11.07 4.99
C VAL A 121 -10.00 9.54 5.15
N GLY A 122 -11.21 8.98 5.20
CA GLY A 122 -11.41 7.53 5.27
C GLY A 122 -10.81 6.74 4.10
N PHE A 123 -10.68 7.32 2.91
CA PHE A 123 -10.03 6.66 1.77
C PHE A 123 -8.51 6.61 1.92
N ALA A 124 -7.88 7.62 2.50
CA ALA A 124 -6.44 7.57 2.75
C ALA A 124 -6.08 6.63 3.89
N ILE A 125 -6.91 6.57 4.94
CA ILE A 125 -6.80 5.55 5.97
C ILE A 125 -6.91 4.17 5.31
N LEU A 126 -7.98 3.91 4.55
CA LEU A 126 -8.16 2.63 3.85
C LEU A 126 -6.96 2.31 2.93
N ALA A 127 -6.45 3.29 2.19
CA ALA A 127 -5.31 3.11 1.30
C ALA A 127 -4.02 2.76 2.07
N ALA A 128 -3.80 3.34 3.25
CA ALA A 128 -2.67 3.01 4.12
C ALA A 128 -2.77 1.55 4.63
N TYR A 129 -3.96 1.09 5.01
CA TYR A 129 -4.18 -0.31 5.40
C TYR A 129 -3.99 -1.27 4.22
N GLN A 130 -4.45 -0.89 3.03
CA GLN A 130 -4.25 -1.67 1.80
C GLN A 130 -2.76 -1.75 1.45
N LEU A 131 -2.02 -0.65 1.58
CA LEU A 131 -0.57 -0.60 1.39
C LEU A 131 0.12 -1.62 2.31
N ARG A 132 -0.15 -1.56 3.61
CA ARG A 132 0.37 -2.56 4.57
C ARG A 132 0.02 -3.98 4.14
N TRP A 133 -1.23 -4.21 3.77
CA TRP A 133 -1.67 -5.54 3.36
C TRP A 133 -0.84 -6.05 2.18
N PHE A 134 -0.67 -5.27 1.11
CA PHE A 134 0.15 -5.69 -0.05
C PHE A 134 1.59 -6.02 0.37
N VAL A 135 2.23 -5.12 1.09
CA VAL A 135 3.63 -5.28 1.54
C VAL A 135 3.82 -6.53 2.41
N THR A 136 2.84 -6.86 3.25
CA THR A 136 2.90 -8.04 4.13
C THR A 136 2.56 -9.36 3.43
N LYS A 137 1.88 -9.32 2.28
CA LYS A 137 1.52 -10.52 1.51
C LYS A 137 2.52 -10.92 0.43
N ILE A 138 3.37 -9.98 0.01
CA ILE A 138 4.45 -10.26 -0.94
C ILE A 138 5.52 -11.14 -0.26
N ASP A 139 5.98 -12.17 -0.97
CA ASP A 139 7.07 -13.02 -0.51
C ASP A 139 8.41 -12.26 -0.47
N TYR A 140 9.39 -12.83 0.25
CA TYR A 140 10.71 -12.22 0.40
C TYR A 140 11.40 -11.90 -0.93
N SER A 141 11.32 -12.83 -1.90
CA SER A 141 12.06 -12.75 -3.16
C SER A 141 11.59 -11.60 -4.03
N ASN A 142 10.28 -11.34 -4.01
CA ASN A 142 9.61 -10.30 -4.75
C ASN A 142 9.62 -8.97 -3.99
N LEU A 143 9.51 -8.99 -2.65
CA LEU A 143 9.58 -7.78 -1.83
C LEU A 143 10.89 -7.01 -2.04
N ARG A 144 12.01 -7.74 -2.17
CA ARG A 144 13.30 -7.15 -2.52
C ARG A 144 13.27 -6.36 -3.82
N LYS A 145 12.70 -6.94 -4.89
CA LYS A 145 12.62 -6.30 -6.21
C LYS A 145 11.74 -5.05 -6.19
N LEU A 146 10.82 -4.99 -5.23
CA LEU A 146 9.81 -3.94 -5.11
C LEU A 146 10.21 -2.83 -4.13
N CYS A 147 11.39 -2.86 -3.51
CA CYS A 147 11.82 -1.87 -2.51
C CYS A 147 11.72 -0.42 -3.03
N ASN A 148 12.09 -0.19 -4.30
CA ASN A 148 12.00 1.13 -4.94
C ASN A 148 10.57 1.67 -5.06
N PHE A 149 9.55 0.81 -4.98
CA PHE A 149 8.15 1.20 -4.93
C PHE A 149 7.65 1.25 -3.49
N VAL A 150 7.92 0.22 -2.70
CA VAL A 150 7.41 0.09 -1.33
C VAL A 150 7.92 1.22 -0.44
N ILE A 151 9.21 1.58 -0.52
CA ILE A 151 9.83 2.55 0.39
C ILE A 151 9.21 3.95 0.21
N PRO A 152 9.11 4.53 -1.00
CA PRO A 152 8.43 5.80 -1.18
C PRO A 152 6.96 5.80 -0.72
N CYS A 153 6.25 4.68 -0.91
CA CYS A 153 4.86 4.54 -0.48
C CYS A 153 4.73 4.48 1.04
N ALA A 154 5.61 3.72 1.70
CA ALA A 154 5.68 3.60 3.15
C ALA A 154 6.08 4.93 3.81
N LEU A 155 7.02 5.68 3.22
CA LEU A 155 7.36 7.05 3.66
C LEU A 155 6.14 7.97 3.54
N THR A 156 5.43 7.95 2.41
CA THR A 156 4.24 8.80 2.23
C THR A 156 3.14 8.47 3.25
N ALA A 157 2.93 7.19 3.55
CA ALA A 157 2.00 6.76 4.59
C ALA A 157 2.46 7.17 6.00
N LEU A 158 3.77 7.15 6.24
CA LEU A 158 4.37 7.56 7.50
C LEU A 158 4.26 9.09 7.69
N ASP A 159 4.62 9.90 6.70
CA ASP A 159 4.65 11.37 6.80
C ASP A 159 3.27 11.99 6.95
N HIS A 160 2.25 11.38 6.33
CA HIS A 160 0.90 11.96 6.28
C HIS A 160 -0.11 11.25 7.19
N TRP A 161 0.11 9.98 7.51
CA TRP A 161 -0.85 9.13 8.23
C TRP A 161 -0.18 8.26 9.31
N SER A 162 0.91 8.77 9.91
CA SER A 162 1.64 8.13 11.00
C SER A 162 0.76 7.57 12.14
N PRO A 163 -0.30 8.26 12.62
CA PRO A 163 -1.11 7.75 13.72
C PRO A 163 -1.73 6.37 13.46
N GLU A 164 -1.92 5.99 12.19
CA GLU A 164 -2.43 4.66 11.82
C GLU A 164 -1.35 3.56 11.86
N GLY A 165 -0.06 3.92 11.94
CA GLY A 165 1.07 2.98 12.06
C GLY A 165 1.33 2.11 10.82
N GLN A 166 0.57 2.25 9.73
CA GLN A 166 0.63 1.34 8.58
C GLN A 166 1.96 1.44 7.82
N GLY A 167 2.46 2.67 7.62
CA GLY A 167 3.79 2.91 7.03
C GLY A 167 4.91 2.31 7.88
N MET A 168 4.80 2.40 9.21
CA MET A 168 5.73 1.78 10.14
C MET A 168 5.77 0.25 9.99
N ILE A 169 4.61 -0.41 9.94
CA ILE A 169 4.54 -1.86 9.75
C ILE A 169 5.18 -2.29 8.41
N CYS A 170 5.06 -1.48 7.35
CA CYS A 170 5.74 -1.73 6.08
C CYS A 170 7.27 -1.71 6.25
N PHE A 171 7.82 -0.75 6.98
CA PHE A 171 9.26 -0.68 7.27
C PHE A 171 9.76 -1.82 8.14
N ILE A 172 8.98 -2.27 9.13
CA ILE A 172 9.30 -3.46 9.93
C ILE A 172 9.42 -4.69 9.01
N ARG A 173 8.46 -4.85 8.10
CA ARG A 173 8.47 -5.95 7.12
C ARG A 173 9.70 -5.86 6.23
N LEU A 174 10.03 -4.69 5.71
CA LEU A 174 11.24 -4.47 4.91
C LEU A 174 12.52 -4.78 5.70
N GLY A 175 12.69 -4.19 6.89
CA GLY A 175 13.89 -4.38 7.71
C GLY A 175 14.13 -5.84 8.12
N LYS A 176 13.07 -6.64 8.28
CA LYS A 176 13.18 -8.09 8.55
C LYS A 176 13.48 -8.94 7.31
N ASN A 177 13.21 -8.43 6.11
CA ASN A 177 13.17 -9.23 4.87
C ASN A 177 13.98 -8.63 3.71
N VAL A 178 14.72 -7.56 3.92
CA VAL A 178 15.57 -6.94 2.89
C VAL A 178 16.99 -6.90 3.44
N ASN A 179 17.98 -7.05 2.56
CA ASN A 179 19.36 -7.03 3.03
C ASN A 179 19.75 -5.63 3.51
N ALA A 180 20.75 -5.57 4.40
CA ALA A 180 21.19 -4.32 5.01
C ALA A 180 21.73 -3.29 3.99
N ALA A 181 22.26 -3.72 2.85
CA ALA A 181 22.82 -2.83 1.85
C ALA A 181 21.74 -2.08 1.08
N GLU A 182 20.67 -2.78 0.67
CA GLU A 182 19.52 -2.20 -0.04
C GLU A 182 18.69 -1.30 0.87
N PHE A 183 18.44 -1.75 2.11
CA PHE A 183 17.66 -0.96 3.07
C PHE A 183 18.47 0.22 3.65
N GLY A 184 19.80 0.08 3.72
CA GLY A 184 20.70 1.09 4.28
C GLY A 184 20.73 2.41 3.53
N VAL A 185 20.45 2.40 2.22
CA VAL A 185 20.39 3.63 1.41
C VAL A 185 19.27 4.58 1.88
N TYR A 186 18.25 4.04 2.54
CA TYR A 186 17.08 4.80 3.00
C TYR A 186 17.11 5.10 4.51
N GLN A 187 18.19 4.70 5.20
CA GLN A 187 18.26 4.75 6.66
C GLN A 187 17.91 6.11 7.23
N ASP A 188 18.60 7.14 6.76
CA ASP A 188 18.50 8.48 7.36
C ASP A 188 17.10 9.05 7.13
N VAL A 189 16.51 8.80 5.96
CA VAL A 189 15.15 9.25 5.63
C VAL A 189 14.10 8.53 6.47
N VAL A 190 14.23 7.23 6.69
CA VAL A 190 13.27 6.46 7.51
C VAL A 190 13.41 6.84 8.99
N LEU A 191 14.63 7.02 9.49
CA LEU A 191 14.86 7.47 10.87
C LEU A 191 14.33 8.89 11.09
N ASP A 192 14.59 9.80 10.16
CA ASP A 192 14.07 11.17 10.22
C ASP A 192 12.54 11.18 10.23
N ALA A 193 11.90 10.42 9.35
CA ALA A 193 10.45 10.26 9.33
C ALA A 193 9.93 9.64 10.65
N CYS A 194 10.60 8.64 11.22
CA CYS A 194 10.24 8.11 12.54
C CYS A 194 10.36 9.17 13.64
N CYS A 195 11.41 9.98 13.66
CA CYS A 195 11.63 11.04 14.65
C CYS A 195 10.51 12.09 14.63
N HIS A 196 10.04 12.50 13.46
CA HIS A 196 8.92 13.43 13.32
C HIS A 196 7.58 12.83 13.81
N ASN A 197 7.49 11.51 13.83
CA ASN A 197 6.26 10.77 14.11
C ASN A 197 6.18 10.15 15.50
N ILE A 198 7.31 10.06 16.22
CA ILE A 198 7.39 9.70 17.64
C ILE A 198 6.42 10.52 18.50
N ALA A 199 6.21 11.79 18.14
CA ALA A 199 5.33 12.68 18.88
C ALA A 199 3.83 12.50 18.57
N SER A 200 3.44 11.57 17.68
CA SER A 200 2.08 11.58 17.12
C SER A 200 1.05 10.69 17.85
N ALA A 201 1.45 9.65 18.58
CA ALA A 201 0.55 8.80 19.37
C ALA A 201 1.33 7.80 20.26
N ASP A 202 0.90 7.57 21.50
CA ASP A 202 1.52 6.57 22.39
C ASP A 202 1.29 5.14 21.87
N GLU A 203 0.21 4.92 21.12
CA GLU A 203 -0.21 3.62 20.59
C GLU A 203 0.78 3.05 19.57
N ILE A 204 1.49 3.91 18.83
CA ILE A 204 2.44 3.50 17.78
C ILE A 204 3.89 3.41 18.28
N TRP A 205 4.16 3.73 19.55
CA TRP A 205 5.51 3.77 20.12
C TRP A 205 6.28 2.46 19.91
N HIS A 206 5.60 1.32 20.11
CA HIS A 206 6.19 0.00 19.92
C HIS A 206 6.69 -0.21 18.48
N LEU A 207 6.00 0.33 17.47
CA LEU A 207 6.38 0.23 16.07
C LEU A 207 7.60 1.12 15.76
N VAL A 208 7.64 2.34 16.31
CA VAL A 208 8.78 3.25 16.16
C VAL A 208 10.04 2.61 16.73
N VAL A 209 9.96 2.07 17.96
CA VAL A 209 11.09 1.41 18.62
C VAL A 209 11.56 0.23 17.78
N GLU A 210 10.64 -0.62 17.30
CA GLU A 210 11.00 -1.78 16.49
C GLU A 210 11.71 -1.38 15.18
N ILE A 211 11.21 -0.38 14.44
CA ILE A 211 11.87 0.09 13.21
C ILE A 211 13.24 0.66 13.50
N SER A 212 13.35 1.50 14.53
CA SER A 212 14.60 2.14 14.91
C SER A 212 15.66 1.09 15.26
N VAL A 213 15.29 0.08 16.05
CA VAL A 213 16.17 -1.02 16.41
C VAL A 213 16.54 -1.86 15.19
N LEU A 214 15.58 -2.18 14.32
CA LEU A 214 15.84 -2.94 13.09
C LEU A 214 16.82 -2.20 12.17
N LEU A 215 16.61 -0.90 11.93
CA LEU A 215 17.49 -0.07 11.11
C LEU A 215 18.90 -0.01 11.67
N VAL A 216 19.02 0.34 12.96
CA VAL A 216 20.32 0.45 13.63
C VAL A 216 21.04 -0.90 13.63
N SER A 217 20.35 -2.00 13.94
CA SER A 217 20.96 -3.33 14.04
C SER A 217 21.30 -3.94 12.67
N SER A 218 20.51 -3.64 11.64
CA SER A 218 20.74 -4.15 10.29
C SER A 218 21.94 -3.48 9.64
N ILE A 219 22.10 -2.17 9.85
CA ILE A 219 23.09 -1.35 9.13
C ILE A 219 24.38 -1.19 9.93
N ARG A 220 24.28 -1.01 11.25
CA ARG A 220 25.45 -1.06 12.14
C ARG A 220 25.69 -2.50 12.59
N ARG A 221 26.18 -3.33 11.66
CA ARG A 221 26.79 -4.65 11.97
C ARG A 221 27.96 -4.56 12.97
N SER A 222 28.43 -3.35 13.26
CA SER A 222 29.44 -3.09 14.29
C SER A 222 28.71 -2.71 15.57
N ASN A 223 28.98 -3.46 16.65
CA ASN A 223 28.55 -3.13 18.00
C ASN A 223 28.72 -1.61 18.23
N PRO A 224 27.65 -0.84 18.49
CA PRO A 224 27.76 0.62 18.68
C PRO A 224 28.64 1.00 19.89
N ARG A 225 28.96 0.03 20.76
CA ARG A 225 29.91 0.13 21.88
C ARG A 225 31.30 -0.45 21.59
N SER A 226 31.61 -0.90 20.37
CA SER A 226 32.93 -1.48 20.06
C SER A 226 34.08 -0.47 20.08
N HIS A 227 33.75 0.82 20.03
CA HIS A 227 34.72 1.92 20.14
C HIS A 227 34.60 2.71 21.47
N TRP A 228 33.88 2.19 22.46
CA TRP A 228 33.86 2.74 23.82
C TRP A 228 34.79 1.92 24.72
#